data_AF-A0A946KMJ1-F1
#
_entry.id   AF-A0A946KMJ1-F1
#
_cell.length_a   1.000
_cell.length_b   1.000
_cell.length_c   1.000
_cell.angle_alpha   90.00
_cell.angle_beta   90.00
_cell.angle_gamma   90.00
#
_symmetry.space_group_name_H-M   'P 1'
#
loop_
_entity.id
_entity.type
_entity.pdbx_description
1 polymer ?
#
loop_
_entity_poly.entity_id
_entity_poly.type
_entity_poly.pdbx_seq_one_letter_code
_entity_poly.pdbx_strand_id
1 'polypeptide(L)'
;MKKLLTLLFALPLLANAQNTVCFTIDPNSINGIAFSGFTKYVDVLGCFFIVAESTIPDAKVLHAAAVAAELLDNNEDGIVDDPLIELQLQNKQAFTPIFAYEGSSAEDLLFNNYQGDGASAVLYNNEIDPAQTGHWGDDATVEEVIHTINHVGHTNVYPAAFNMQPNSSLMSAAMDVARGGQFLSIPNPYPSSAWYHYDDWTCDYECMMIEYMYWVLVSNMGILDDAQTASGIANEWEPYNATLLQSMDILMYTLITDSQYKLPLLAPDGNYCPNPSAITEINTNKKLIKIVDALGRNAHQHNNGLLFYIYNDGSVEKKVVIQ
;
A
#
# COMPACT_ATOMS: atom_id res chain seq x y z
N MET A 1 53.92 -24.82 36.11
CA MET A 1 53.08 -24.99 34.91
C MET A 1 51.71 -24.39 35.18
N LYS A 2 51.50 -23.10 34.87
CA LYS A 2 50.16 -22.48 34.87
C LYS A 2 49.83 -22.17 33.42
N LYS A 3 48.84 -22.88 32.86
CA LYS A 3 48.34 -22.64 31.50
C LYS A 3 47.50 -21.36 31.52
N LEU A 4 47.87 -20.42 30.67
CA LEU A 4 47.10 -19.22 30.37
C LEU A 4 46.00 -19.64 29.38
N LEU A 5 44.73 -19.53 29.78
CA LEU A 5 43.58 -19.77 28.92
C LEU A 5 43.09 -18.41 28.42
N THR A 6 43.42 -18.06 27.17
CA THR A 6 42.86 -16.90 26.47
C THR A 6 41.43 -17.21 26.06
N LEU A 7 40.47 -16.53 26.69
CA LEU A 7 39.06 -16.54 26.29
C LEU A 7 38.88 -15.56 25.13
N LEU A 8 38.60 -16.06 23.92
CA LEU A 8 38.18 -15.24 22.79
C LEU A 8 36.73 -14.80 23.04
N PHE A 9 36.51 -13.52 23.35
CA PHE A 9 35.18 -12.92 23.27
C PHE A 9 34.83 -12.77 21.78
N ALA A 10 33.94 -13.64 21.28
CA ALA A 10 33.23 -13.36 20.05
C ALA A 10 32.19 -12.28 20.38
N LEU A 11 32.48 -11.03 20.00
CA LEU A 11 31.51 -9.95 20.02
C LEU A 11 30.46 -10.27 18.94
N PRO A 12 29.15 -10.37 19.25
CA PRO A 12 28.15 -10.44 18.21
C PRO A 12 28.18 -9.09 17.48
N LEU A 13 28.57 -9.11 16.22
CA LEU A 13 28.29 -8.00 15.30
C LEU A 13 26.77 -7.95 15.13
N LEU A 14 26.11 -7.15 15.95
CA LEU A 14 24.75 -6.66 15.67
C LEU A 14 24.87 -5.74 14.45
N ALA A 15 24.86 -6.34 13.26
CA ALA A 15 24.50 -5.60 12.07
C ALA A 15 23.00 -5.34 12.18
N ASN A 16 22.63 -4.16 12.68
CA ASN A 16 21.29 -3.64 12.42
C ASN A 16 21.22 -3.43 10.90
N ALA A 17 20.67 -4.40 10.18
CA ALA A 17 20.29 -4.19 8.80
C ALA A 17 19.22 -3.11 8.83
N GLN A 18 19.59 -1.89 8.43
CA GLN A 18 18.64 -0.81 8.28
C GLN A 18 17.82 -1.10 7.02
N ASN A 19 16.51 -0.88 7.08
CA ASN A 19 15.63 -1.04 5.92
C ASN A 19 16.18 -0.26 4.73
N THR A 20 16.13 -0.87 3.55
CA THR A 20 16.63 -0.32 2.30
C THR A 20 15.45 0.30 1.55
N VAL A 21 15.32 1.62 1.67
CA VAL A 21 14.21 2.38 1.09
C VAL A 21 14.75 3.42 0.12
N CYS A 22 14.25 3.41 -1.11
CA CYS A 22 14.72 4.26 -2.21
C CYS A 22 13.81 5.46 -2.50
N PHE A 23 13.13 5.96 -1.47
CA PHE A 23 12.39 7.22 -1.51
C PHE A 23 13.21 8.38 -0.95
N THR A 24 12.83 9.59 -1.33
CA THR A 24 13.37 10.82 -0.77
C THR A 24 12.29 11.56 0.02
N ILE A 25 12.66 12.13 1.16
CA ILE A 25 11.78 13.03 1.90
C ILE A 25 11.98 14.44 1.34
N ASP A 26 10.90 14.97 0.77
CA ASP A 26 10.84 16.34 0.29
C ASP A 26 10.15 17.25 1.31
N PRO A 27 10.38 18.58 1.25
CA PRO A 27 9.57 19.53 1.99
C PRO A 27 8.11 19.44 1.56
N ASN A 28 7.19 19.44 2.52
CA ASN A 28 5.76 19.48 2.22
C ASN A 28 5.41 20.73 1.39
N SER A 29 4.97 20.53 0.15
CA SER A 29 4.54 21.58 -0.78
C SER A 29 3.02 21.70 -0.90
N ILE A 30 2.25 20.90 -0.15
CA ILE A 30 0.78 20.93 -0.21
C ILE A 30 0.28 22.21 0.46
N ASN A 31 -0.41 23.03 -0.33
CA ASN A 31 -0.99 24.27 0.16
C ASN A 31 -2.31 24.00 0.90
N GLY A 32 -2.53 24.67 2.02
CA GLY A 32 -3.78 24.63 2.76
C GLY A 32 -3.56 24.55 4.26
N ILE A 33 -4.52 25.06 5.04
CA ILE A 33 -4.45 25.05 6.51
C ILE A 33 -4.32 23.60 7.03
N ALA A 34 -5.07 22.68 6.42
CA ALA A 34 -5.08 21.26 6.75
C ALA A 34 -3.69 20.60 6.74
N PHE A 35 -2.81 21.04 5.83
CA PHE A 35 -1.47 20.47 5.67
C PHE A 35 -0.36 21.32 6.30
N SER A 36 -0.69 22.46 6.91
CA SER A 36 0.30 23.42 7.40
C SER A 36 1.11 22.94 8.61
N GLY A 37 0.67 21.87 9.29
CA GLY A 37 1.40 21.20 10.36
C GLY A 37 2.49 20.23 9.90
N PHE A 38 2.48 19.81 8.63
CA PHE A 38 3.44 18.84 8.10
C PHE A 38 4.60 19.55 7.40
N THR A 39 5.81 19.00 7.58
CA THR A 39 7.03 19.54 6.95
C THR A 39 7.70 18.54 6.02
N LYS A 40 7.36 17.25 6.17
CA LYS A 40 7.91 16.14 5.40
C LYS A 40 6.84 15.60 4.47
N TYR A 41 7.26 15.24 3.27
CA TYR A 41 6.42 14.69 2.23
C TYR A 41 7.20 13.61 1.48
N VAL A 42 6.54 12.49 1.16
CA VAL A 42 7.08 11.45 0.28
C VAL A 42 6.00 11.09 -0.74
N ASP A 43 6.31 11.26 -2.03
CA ASP A 43 5.48 10.75 -3.12
C ASP A 43 5.74 9.25 -3.30
N VAL A 44 4.68 8.45 -3.24
CA VAL A 44 4.72 7.00 -3.36
C VAL A 44 4.05 6.62 -4.67
N LEU A 45 4.88 6.27 -5.65
CA LEU A 45 4.47 5.79 -6.98
C LEU A 45 3.53 6.76 -7.74
N GLY A 46 3.51 8.05 -7.39
CA GLY A 46 2.72 9.08 -8.07
C GLY A 46 1.20 9.02 -7.83
N CYS A 47 0.73 8.14 -6.95
CA CYS A 47 -0.69 7.93 -6.65
C CYS A 47 -1.05 7.96 -5.17
N PHE A 48 -0.05 7.86 -4.28
CA PHE A 48 -0.21 7.92 -2.84
C PHE A 48 0.89 8.79 -2.24
N PHE A 49 0.69 9.39 -1.08
CA PHE A 49 1.78 10.12 -0.41
C PHE A 49 1.75 10.00 1.11
N ILE A 50 2.92 10.18 1.72
CA ILE A 50 3.07 10.28 3.18
C ILE A 50 3.35 11.73 3.54
N VAL A 51 2.66 12.26 4.55
CA VAL A 51 3.00 13.56 5.17
C VAL A 51 3.29 13.38 6.64
N ALA A 52 4.29 14.08 7.16
CA ALA A 52 4.69 13.93 8.55
C ALA A 52 5.14 15.24 9.21
N GLU A 53 4.90 15.33 10.52
CA GLU A 53 5.42 16.42 11.34
C GLU A 53 6.95 16.43 11.36
N SER A 54 7.53 17.61 11.64
CA SER A 54 9.00 17.78 11.66
C SER A 54 9.72 16.89 12.68
N THR A 55 9.02 16.52 13.76
CA THR A 55 9.54 15.72 14.87
C THR A 55 9.60 14.21 14.58
N ILE A 56 8.91 13.73 13.55
CA ILE A 56 8.89 12.31 13.18
C ILE A 56 10.27 11.93 12.62
N PRO A 57 10.94 10.87 13.11
CA PRO A 57 12.21 10.42 12.54
C PRO A 57 12.09 10.03 11.06
N ASP A 58 13.06 10.40 10.23
CA ASP A 58 13.06 10.11 8.79
C ASP A 58 12.89 8.62 8.48
N ALA A 59 13.49 7.75 9.29
CA ALA A 59 13.37 6.31 9.15
C ALA A 59 11.92 5.81 9.24
N LYS A 60 11.07 6.44 10.08
CA LYS A 60 9.66 6.08 10.22
C LYS A 60 8.82 6.60 9.05
N VAL A 61 9.15 7.79 8.53
CA VAL A 61 8.50 8.34 7.34
C VAL A 61 8.81 7.48 6.10
N LEU A 62 10.07 7.09 5.94
CA LEU A 62 10.50 6.21 4.84
C LEU A 62 9.93 4.79 4.99
N HIS A 63 9.82 4.28 6.21
CA HIS A 63 9.16 3.00 6.50
C HIS A 63 7.71 2.99 6.03
N ALA A 64 6.92 4.00 6.41
CA ALA A 64 5.54 4.12 5.94
C ALA A 64 5.43 4.23 4.42
N ALA A 65 6.36 4.94 3.77
CA ALA A 65 6.41 5.03 2.32
C ALA A 65 6.76 3.70 1.64
N ALA A 66 7.69 2.93 2.21
CA ALA A 66 8.05 1.59 1.73
C ALA A 66 6.86 0.63 1.84
N VAL A 67 6.21 0.57 3.00
CA VAL A 67 5.01 -0.26 3.22
C VAL A 67 3.90 0.11 2.23
N ALA A 68 3.64 1.40 2.01
CA ALA A 68 2.65 1.83 1.01
C ALA A 68 3.01 1.36 -0.41
N ALA A 69 4.29 1.41 -0.78
CA ALA A 69 4.75 0.95 -2.08
C ALA A 69 4.64 -0.58 -2.22
N GLU A 70 5.08 -1.35 -1.23
CA GLU A 70 5.00 -2.83 -1.22
C GLU A 70 3.55 -3.35 -1.26
N LEU A 71 2.60 -2.59 -0.72
CA LEU A 71 1.17 -2.91 -0.79
C LEU A 71 0.53 -2.56 -2.14
N LEU A 72 1.06 -1.57 -2.86
CA LEU A 72 0.57 -1.13 -4.18
C LEU A 72 1.26 -1.84 -5.35
N ASP A 73 2.51 -2.23 -5.14
CA ASP A 73 3.41 -2.90 -6.08
C ASP A 73 3.97 -4.14 -5.36
N ASN A 74 3.15 -5.18 -5.27
CA ASN A 74 3.41 -6.36 -4.44
C ASN A 74 4.47 -7.28 -5.06
N ASN A 75 4.84 -7.08 -6.34
CA ASN A 75 5.98 -7.74 -6.96
C ASN A 75 7.27 -6.88 -6.99
N GLU A 76 7.21 -5.67 -6.42
CA GLU A 76 8.30 -4.70 -6.28
C GLU A 76 9.04 -4.38 -7.60
N ASP A 77 8.32 -4.31 -8.71
CA ASP A 77 8.90 -4.02 -10.02
C ASP A 77 8.96 -2.51 -10.36
N GLY A 78 8.42 -1.68 -9.47
CA GLY A 78 8.36 -0.22 -9.59
C GLY A 78 7.06 0.28 -10.20
N ILE A 79 6.08 -0.59 -10.45
CA ILE A 79 4.81 -0.27 -11.11
C ILE A 79 3.66 -0.73 -10.22
N VAL A 80 2.66 0.13 -10.02
CA VAL A 80 1.45 -0.24 -9.28
C VAL A 80 0.73 -1.40 -9.98
N ASP A 81 0.42 -2.46 -9.23
CA ASP A 81 -0.13 -3.72 -9.75
C ASP A 81 -1.52 -3.55 -10.40
N ASP A 82 -2.31 -2.61 -9.87
CA ASP A 82 -3.65 -2.29 -10.37
C ASP A 82 -3.75 -0.83 -10.84
N PRO A 83 -3.72 -0.58 -12.16
CA PRO A 83 -3.86 0.76 -12.73
C PRO A 83 -5.19 1.46 -12.41
N LEU A 84 -6.25 0.71 -12.07
CA LEU A 84 -7.52 1.31 -11.66
C LEU A 84 -7.44 1.85 -10.23
N ILE A 85 -6.76 1.12 -9.34
CA ILE A 85 -6.46 1.57 -7.98
C ILE A 85 -5.50 2.76 -8.04
N GLU A 86 -4.42 2.69 -8.83
CA GLU A 86 -3.49 3.80 -9.06
C GLU A 86 -4.22 5.10 -9.44
N LEU A 87 -5.08 5.03 -10.46
CA LEU A 87 -5.84 6.20 -10.93
C LEU A 87 -6.82 6.71 -9.87
N GLN A 88 -7.48 5.82 -9.14
CA GLN A 88 -8.41 6.20 -8.07
C GLN A 88 -7.70 6.94 -6.94
N LEU A 89 -6.58 6.38 -6.44
CA LEU A 89 -5.79 6.97 -5.36
C LEU A 89 -5.22 8.33 -5.78
N GLN A 90 -4.71 8.43 -7.01
CA GLN A 90 -4.25 9.69 -7.58
C GLN A 90 -5.36 10.75 -7.65
N ASN A 91 -6.56 10.38 -8.14
CA ASN A 91 -7.70 11.28 -8.25
C ASN A 91 -8.23 11.76 -6.90
N LYS A 92 -8.14 10.91 -5.87
CA LYS A 92 -8.55 11.23 -4.50
C LYS A 92 -7.45 11.88 -3.67
N GLN A 93 -6.25 12.00 -4.24
CA GLN A 93 -5.06 12.49 -3.55
C GLN A 93 -4.84 11.70 -2.25
N ALA A 94 -4.78 10.37 -2.37
CA ALA A 94 -4.72 9.45 -1.25
C ALA A 94 -3.43 9.62 -0.43
N PHE A 95 -3.53 9.58 0.90
CA PHE A 95 -2.39 9.78 1.78
C PHE A 95 -2.57 9.23 3.19
N THR A 96 -1.43 8.96 3.85
CA THR A 96 -1.37 8.67 5.28
C THR A 96 -0.59 9.78 6.00
N PRO A 97 -1.22 10.48 6.96
CA PRO A 97 -0.51 11.41 7.83
C PRO A 97 0.17 10.66 8.99
N ILE A 98 1.36 11.14 9.38
CA ILE A 98 2.08 10.69 10.57
C ILE A 98 2.16 11.83 11.58
N PHE A 99 1.50 11.65 12.72
CA PHE A 99 1.42 12.60 13.81
C PHE A 99 2.40 12.26 14.93
N ALA A 100 2.83 13.28 15.68
CA ALA A 100 3.73 13.10 16.81
C ALA A 100 3.07 12.34 17.97
N TYR A 101 1.76 12.56 18.16
CA TYR A 101 0.88 11.96 19.17
C TYR A 101 -0.58 12.40 18.90
N GLU A 102 -1.55 11.71 19.51
CA GLU A 102 -2.97 12.03 19.43
C GLU A 102 -3.30 13.42 20.02
N GLY A 103 -4.01 14.25 19.25
CA GLY A 103 -4.30 15.65 19.57
C GLY A 103 -3.13 16.59 19.30
N SER A 104 -2.20 16.22 18.41
CA SER A 104 -1.14 17.13 17.96
C SER A 104 -1.73 18.35 17.23
N SER A 105 -0.99 19.46 17.17
CA SER A 105 -1.46 20.63 16.42
C SER A 105 -1.64 20.35 14.93
N ALA A 106 -0.83 19.45 14.36
CA ALA A 106 -0.95 19.06 12.96
C ALA A 106 -2.21 18.24 12.70
N GLU A 107 -2.57 17.35 13.63
CA GLU A 107 -3.80 16.55 13.59
C GLU A 107 -5.04 17.43 13.70
N ASP A 108 -5.07 18.33 14.69
CA ASP A 108 -6.16 19.31 14.83
C ASP A 108 -6.30 20.14 13.56
N LEU A 109 -5.20 20.59 12.95
CA LEU A 109 -5.24 21.34 11.70
C LEU A 109 -5.80 20.49 10.56
N LEU A 110 -5.35 19.25 10.41
CA LEU A 110 -5.85 18.35 9.39
C LEU A 110 -7.35 18.08 9.58
N PHE A 111 -7.77 17.58 10.75
CA PHE A 111 -9.14 17.12 10.98
C PHE A 111 -10.15 18.27 10.94
N ASN A 112 -9.78 19.47 11.39
CA ASN A 112 -10.69 20.62 11.37
C ASN A 112 -10.80 21.29 9.99
N ASN A 113 -9.87 21.05 9.06
CA ASN A 113 -9.79 21.81 7.81
C ASN A 113 -9.74 20.96 6.53
N TYR A 114 -9.47 19.66 6.64
CA TYR A 114 -9.48 18.75 5.50
C TYR A 114 -10.92 18.42 5.09
N GLN A 115 -11.20 18.47 3.79
CA GLN A 115 -12.53 18.24 3.21
C GLN A 115 -12.45 17.32 1.98
N GLY A 116 -11.35 16.59 1.83
CA GLY A 116 -11.16 15.61 0.76
C GLY A 116 -11.47 14.20 1.23
N ASP A 117 -11.30 13.24 0.32
CA ASP A 117 -11.59 11.82 0.55
C ASP A 117 -10.33 10.93 0.46
N GLY A 118 -9.14 11.53 0.59
CA GLY A 118 -7.85 10.86 0.38
C GLY A 118 -7.23 10.23 1.63
N ALA A 119 -7.71 10.58 2.81
CA ALA A 119 -7.28 9.98 4.06
C ALA A 119 -8.38 9.05 4.60
N SER A 120 -8.00 7.91 5.16
CA SER A 120 -8.90 7.00 5.86
C SER A 120 -8.43 6.64 7.25
N ALA A 121 -7.12 6.67 7.48
CA ALA A 121 -6.45 6.15 8.65
C ALA A 121 -5.22 7.03 8.95
N VAL A 122 -4.68 6.97 10.15
CA VAL A 122 -3.60 7.86 10.61
C VAL A 122 -2.58 7.08 11.42
N LEU A 123 -1.31 7.49 11.34
CA LEU A 123 -0.26 6.87 12.15
C LEU A 123 0.22 7.83 13.24
N TYR A 124 0.48 7.30 14.45
CA TYR A 124 1.20 8.03 15.48
C TYR A 124 2.65 7.56 15.60
N ASN A 125 3.54 8.49 15.97
CA ASN A 125 4.97 8.22 16.08
C ASN A 125 5.31 7.02 16.98
N ASN A 126 4.53 6.76 18.02
CA ASN A 126 4.76 5.65 18.96
C ASN A 126 4.31 4.28 18.43
N GLU A 127 3.61 4.21 17.30
CA GLU A 127 3.04 2.98 16.74
C GLU A 127 3.80 2.47 15.53
N ILE A 128 4.87 3.17 15.13
CA ILE A 128 5.69 2.78 13.98
C ILE A 128 6.98 2.14 14.49
N ASP A 129 7.22 0.88 14.14
CA ASP A 129 8.49 0.19 14.40
C ASP A 129 9.09 -0.40 13.11
N PRO A 130 10.01 0.33 12.45
CA PRO A 130 10.64 -0.15 11.21
C PRO A 130 11.40 -1.47 11.36
N ALA A 131 11.76 -1.88 12.58
CA ALA A 131 12.44 -3.15 12.82
C ALA A 131 11.50 -4.37 12.88
N GLN A 132 10.20 -4.15 12.97
CA GLN A 132 9.18 -5.19 13.14
C GLN A 132 7.98 -4.92 12.22
N THR A 133 8.24 -4.81 10.91
CA THR A 133 7.26 -4.39 9.91
C THR A 133 5.94 -5.15 10.01
N GLY A 134 4.85 -4.42 10.24
CA GLY A 134 3.50 -4.95 10.36
C GLY A 134 3.25 -5.85 11.58
N HIS A 135 4.22 -6.03 12.47
CA HIS A 135 4.04 -6.89 13.64
C HIS A 135 2.97 -6.31 14.57
N TRP A 136 1.95 -7.12 14.86
CA TRP A 136 0.79 -6.69 15.64
C TRP A 136 1.21 -6.20 17.03
N GLY A 137 0.76 -5.00 17.40
CA GLY A 137 1.06 -4.35 18.67
C GLY A 137 2.42 -3.62 18.72
N ASP A 138 3.29 -3.78 17.72
CA ASP A 138 4.58 -3.07 17.63
C ASP A 138 4.64 -2.08 16.47
N ASP A 139 4.11 -2.44 15.29
CA ASP A 139 4.11 -1.61 14.08
C ASP A 139 2.74 -1.59 13.39
N ALA A 140 1.96 -0.53 13.62
CA ALA A 140 0.65 -0.30 12.99
C ALA A 140 0.75 0.15 11.52
N THR A 141 1.96 0.31 10.97
CA THR A 141 2.17 0.88 9.64
C THR A 141 1.42 0.12 8.54
N VAL A 142 1.43 -1.22 8.58
CA VAL A 142 0.70 -2.03 7.57
C VAL A 142 -0.81 -1.81 7.67
N GLU A 143 -1.36 -1.78 8.88
CA GLU A 143 -2.78 -1.59 9.16
C GLU A 143 -3.30 -0.24 8.63
N GLU A 144 -2.70 0.86 9.08
CA GLU A 144 -3.20 2.20 8.75
C GLU A 144 -3.04 2.53 7.26
N VAL A 145 -1.93 2.06 6.64
CA VAL A 145 -1.69 2.26 5.23
C VAL A 145 -2.64 1.40 4.38
N ILE A 146 -2.83 0.12 4.73
CA ILE A 146 -3.72 -0.76 3.97
C ILE A 146 -5.19 -0.35 4.12
N HIS A 147 -5.60 0.17 5.29
CA HIS A 147 -6.91 0.80 5.48
C HIS A 147 -7.12 1.94 4.48
N THR A 148 -6.14 2.84 4.33
CA THR A 148 -6.25 3.95 3.39
C THR A 148 -6.30 3.47 1.93
N ILE A 149 -5.43 2.55 1.53
CA ILE A 149 -5.41 1.99 0.17
C ILE A 149 -6.75 1.31 -0.15
N ASN A 150 -7.27 0.48 0.75
CA ASN A 150 -8.51 -0.26 0.53
C ASN A 150 -9.74 0.64 0.55
N HIS A 151 -9.84 1.53 1.54
CA HIS A 151 -10.97 2.43 1.68
C HIS A 151 -11.07 3.39 0.50
N VAL A 152 -9.99 4.08 0.15
CA VAL A 152 -10.00 5.06 -0.96
C VAL A 152 -10.00 4.36 -2.32
N GLY A 153 -9.29 3.24 -2.43
CA GLY A 153 -9.14 2.42 -3.64
C GLY A 153 -10.22 1.35 -3.78
N HIS A 154 -9.97 0.15 -3.28
CA HIS A 154 -10.73 -1.07 -3.57
C HIS A 154 -12.25 -0.93 -3.36
N THR A 155 -12.71 -0.30 -2.28
CA THR A 155 -14.15 -0.14 -2.02
C THR A 155 -14.86 0.73 -3.07
N ASN A 156 -14.13 1.65 -3.70
CA ASN A 156 -14.63 2.58 -4.72
C ASN A 156 -14.45 2.04 -6.15
N VAL A 157 -13.35 1.34 -6.43
CA VAL A 157 -13.06 0.78 -7.77
C VAL A 157 -13.88 -0.48 -8.03
N TYR A 158 -14.06 -1.32 -7.01
CA TYR A 158 -14.75 -2.61 -7.13
C TYR A 158 -15.94 -2.70 -6.15
N PRO A 159 -16.96 -1.84 -6.25
CA PRO A 159 -18.03 -1.75 -5.26
C PRO A 159 -18.90 -3.02 -5.18
N ALA A 160 -19.05 -3.77 -6.28
CA ALA A 160 -19.77 -5.05 -6.24
C ALA A 160 -19.07 -6.09 -5.33
N ALA A 161 -17.75 -5.97 -5.17
CA ALA A 161 -16.93 -6.83 -4.32
C ALA A 161 -16.78 -6.27 -2.91
N PHE A 162 -16.51 -4.96 -2.78
CA PHE A 162 -16.04 -4.35 -1.53
C PHE A 162 -16.83 -3.13 -1.05
N ASN A 163 -18.02 -2.83 -1.58
CA ASN A 163 -18.85 -1.77 -0.98
C ASN A 163 -19.15 -2.11 0.49
N MET A 164 -19.06 -1.12 1.37
CA MET A 164 -19.12 -1.32 2.82
C MET A 164 -20.53 -1.18 3.40
N GLN A 165 -21.52 -0.78 2.60
CA GLN A 165 -22.90 -0.70 3.06
C GLN A 165 -23.49 -2.09 3.30
N PRO A 166 -24.48 -2.25 4.20
CA PRO A 166 -25.14 -3.53 4.43
C PRO A 166 -25.78 -4.09 3.14
N ASN A 167 -25.58 -5.39 2.88
CA ASN A 167 -26.11 -6.10 1.71
C ASN A 167 -25.68 -5.52 0.34
N SER A 168 -24.54 -4.85 0.27
CA SER A 168 -24.12 -4.11 -0.93
C SER A 168 -23.10 -4.84 -1.80
N SER A 169 -22.37 -5.80 -1.22
CA SER A 169 -21.19 -6.41 -1.84
C SER A 169 -20.92 -7.83 -1.38
N LEU A 170 -20.01 -8.53 -2.08
CA LEU A 170 -19.51 -9.84 -1.67
C LEU A 170 -18.89 -9.79 -0.26
N MET A 171 -18.11 -8.75 0.04
CA MET A 171 -17.49 -8.55 1.34
C MET A 171 -18.54 -8.35 2.44
N SER A 172 -19.60 -7.57 2.19
CA SER A 172 -20.67 -7.38 3.17
C SER A 172 -21.41 -8.68 3.51
N ALA A 173 -21.61 -9.53 2.52
CA ALA A 173 -22.19 -10.86 2.74
C ALA A 173 -21.24 -11.77 3.53
N ALA A 174 -19.92 -11.67 3.30
CA ALA A 174 -18.92 -12.44 4.04
C ALA A 174 -18.83 -12.02 5.50
N MET A 175 -18.75 -10.70 5.79
CA MET A 175 -18.69 -10.19 7.16
C MET A 175 -19.92 -10.57 7.98
N ASP A 176 -21.12 -10.53 7.38
CA ASP A 176 -22.33 -10.95 8.08
C ASP A 176 -22.30 -12.45 8.44
N VAL A 177 -21.69 -13.31 7.62
CA VAL A 177 -21.47 -14.71 7.99
C VAL A 177 -20.43 -14.81 9.11
N ALA A 178 -19.32 -14.05 9.01
CA ALA A 178 -18.24 -14.06 10.00
C ALA A 178 -18.68 -13.63 11.41
N ARG A 179 -19.69 -12.79 11.51
CA ARG A 179 -20.30 -12.35 12.78
C ARG A 179 -21.48 -13.22 13.21
N GLY A 180 -21.80 -14.30 12.49
CA GLY A 180 -22.92 -15.19 12.77
C GLY A 180 -24.30 -14.61 12.44
N GLY A 181 -24.37 -13.51 11.67
CA GLY A 181 -25.57 -12.82 11.24
C GLY A 181 -25.33 -11.35 10.87
N GLN A 182 -26.34 -10.70 10.31
CA GLN A 182 -26.28 -9.26 10.03
C GLN A 182 -26.62 -8.44 11.27
N PHE A 183 -25.65 -7.64 11.73
CA PHE A 183 -25.79 -6.69 12.83
C PHE A 183 -25.29 -5.30 12.39
N LEU A 184 -26.14 -4.27 12.47
CA LEU A 184 -25.74 -2.90 12.11
C LEU A 184 -24.91 -2.22 13.22
N SER A 185 -24.94 -2.78 14.42
CA SER A 185 -24.16 -2.38 15.59
C SER A 185 -23.57 -3.62 16.24
N ILE A 186 -22.55 -3.48 17.08
CA ILE A 186 -21.92 -4.60 17.78
C ILE A 186 -22.96 -5.35 18.63
N PRO A 187 -23.21 -6.66 18.38
CA PRO A 187 -24.10 -7.47 19.19
C PRO A 187 -23.44 -7.84 20.53
N ASN A 188 -24.25 -8.00 21.58
CA ASN A 188 -23.77 -8.46 22.88
C ASN A 188 -24.71 -9.53 23.47
N PRO A 189 -24.28 -10.81 23.52
CA PRO A 189 -23.05 -11.37 22.96
C PRO A 189 -23.13 -11.56 21.43
N TYR A 190 -21.98 -11.76 20.78
CA TYR A 190 -21.95 -12.35 19.45
C TYR A 190 -22.50 -13.80 19.47
N PRO A 191 -23.11 -14.29 18.38
CA PRO A 191 -23.43 -15.70 18.22
C PRO A 191 -22.18 -16.58 18.36
N SER A 192 -22.31 -17.76 18.97
CA SER A 192 -21.19 -18.69 19.18
C SER A 192 -20.61 -19.29 17.89
N SER A 193 -21.22 -19.00 16.73
CA SER A 193 -20.75 -19.41 15.41
C SER A 193 -19.94 -18.32 14.72
N ALA A 194 -19.83 -17.14 15.33
CA ALA A 194 -19.01 -16.05 14.83
C ALA A 194 -17.52 -16.33 15.07
N TRP A 195 -16.67 -15.75 14.25
CA TRP A 195 -15.22 -15.72 14.39
C TRP A 195 -14.64 -14.31 14.26
N TYR A 196 -15.51 -13.33 13.96
CA TYR A 196 -15.22 -11.90 13.99
C TYR A 196 -16.09 -11.23 15.05
N HIS A 197 -15.47 -10.67 16.07
CA HIS A 197 -16.08 -10.19 17.29
C HIS A 197 -15.63 -8.77 17.63
N TYR A 198 -15.58 -7.88 16.63
CA TYR A 198 -15.16 -6.49 16.83
C TYR A 198 -15.89 -5.84 18.02
N ASP A 199 -15.14 -5.19 18.91
CA ASP A 199 -15.64 -4.74 20.22
C ASP A 199 -15.52 -3.22 20.48
N ASP A 200 -15.03 -2.44 19.51
CA ASP A 200 -15.05 -0.98 19.57
C ASP A 200 -16.46 -0.42 19.29
N TRP A 201 -17.15 -0.04 20.36
CA TRP A 201 -18.49 0.53 20.35
C TRP A 201 -18.64 1.87 19.63
N THR A 202 -17.54 2.53 19.25
CA THR A 202 -17.57 3.76 18.45
C THR A 202 -17.69 3.48 16.95
N CYS A 203 -17.40 2.25 16.55
CA CYS A 203 -17.37 1.79 15.17
C CYS A 203 -18.78 1.43 14.64
N ASP A 204 -19.13 1.97 13.48
CA ASP A 204 -20.35 1.60 12.77
C ASP A 204 -20.11 0.41 11.81
N TYR A 205 -21.14 0.05 11.01
CA TYR A 205 -21.05 -1.07 10.08
C TYR A 205 -19.94 -0.91 9.03
N GLU A 206 -19.70 0.31 8.54
CA GLU A 206 -18.67 0.54 7.52
C GLU A 206 -17.28 0.47 8.13
N CYS A 207 -17.11 1.03 9.33
CA CYS A 207 -15.88 0.89 10.10
C CYS A 207 -15.58 -0.60 10.39
N MET A 208 -16.56 -1.40 10.85
CA MET A 208 -16.34 -2.84 11.07
C MET A 208 -15.95 -3.58 9.79
N MET A 209 -16.38 -3.08 8.62
CA MET A 209 -16.09 -3.68 7.33
C MET A 209 -14.65 -3.47 6.89
N ILE A 210 -14.11 -2.26 7.07
CA ILE A 210 -12.73 -1.99 6.66
C ILE A 210 -11.74 -2.74 7.55
N GLU A 211 -12.06 -2.84 8.84
CA GLU A 211 -11.33 -3.64 9.84
C GLU A 211 -11.37 -5.13 9.49
N TYR A 212 -12.55 -5.65 9.12
CA TYR A 212 -12.69 -7.03 8.65
C TYR A 212 -11.82 -7.33 7.42
N MET A 213 -11.77 -6.39 6.47
CA MET A 213 -10.90 -6.51 5.29
C MET A 213 -9.43 -6.55 5.68
N TYR A 214 -8.99 -5.71 6.62
CA TYR A 214 -7.65 -5.73 7.18
C TYR A 214 -7.33 -7.08 7.82
N TRP A 215 -8.12 -7.52 8.80
CA TRP A 215 -7.91 -8.78 9.52
C TRP A 215 -7.69 -9.96 8.57
N VAL A 216 -8.49 -10.03 7.52
CA VAL A 216 -8.41 -11.10 6.52
C VAL A 216 -7.14 -11.00 5.67
N LEU A 217 -6.76 -9.81 5.21
CA LEU A 217 -5.55 -9.61 4.42
C LEU A 217 -4.30 -9.95 5.22
N VAL A 218 -4.15 -9.43 6.44
CA VAL A 218 -2.95 -9.67 7.26
C VAL A 218 -2.85 -11.11 7.78
N SER A 219 -3.99 -11.77 8.00
CA SER A 219 -4.02 -13.21 8.28
C SER A 219 -3.52 -14.03 7.08
N ASN A 220 -3.93 -13.65 5.86
CA ASN A 220 -3.47 -14.32 4.64
C ASN A 220 -1.99 -14.08 4.34
N MET A 221 -1.49 -12.87 4.64
CA MET A 221 -0.07 -12.50 4.53
C MET A 221 0.80 -13.23 5.58
N GLY A 222 0.20 -13.82 6.61
CA GLY A 222 0.91 -14.52 7.68
C GLY A 222 1.51 -13.58 8.75
N ILE A 223 1.12 -12.30 8.74
CA ILE A 223 1.58 -11.29 9.70
C ILE A 223 1.17 -11.65 11.14
N LEU A 224 0.01 -12.28 11.29
CA LEU A 224 -0.56 -12.67 12.59
C LEU A 224 -0.22 -14.13 12.97
N ASP A 225 0.59 -14.85 12.17
CA ASP A 225 0.84 -16.30 12.31
C ASP A 225 1.92 -16.64 13.35
N ASP A 226 1.75 -16.09 14.56
CA ASP A 226 2.52 -16.48 15.74
C ASP A 226 1.61 -16.69 16.96
N ALA A 227 2.07 -17.50 17.90
CA ALA A 227 1.24 -17.92 19.03
C ALA A 227 0.91 -16.80 20.02
N GLN A 228 1.77 -15.77 20.13
CA GLN A 228 1.55 -14.65 21.03
C GLN A 228 0.48 -13.73 20.45
N THR A 229 0.62 -13.33 19.18
CA THR A 229 -0.38 -12.51 18.47
C THR A 229 -1.71 -13.23 18.41
N ALA A 230 -1.73 -14.50 17.98
CA ALA A 230 -2.94 -15.31 17.94
C ALA A 230 -3.69 -15.35 19.29
N SER A 231 -2.96 -15.44 20.41
CA SER A 231 -3.58 -15.40 21.74
C SER A 231 -4.04 -13.99 22.13
N GLY A 232 -3.37 -12.95 21.66
CA GLY A 232 -3.68 -11.55 21.95
C GLY A 232 -4.94 -11.05 21.26
N ILE A 233 -5.23 -11.57 20.06
CA ILE A 233 -6.37 -11.15 19.23
C ILE A 233 -7.57 -12.10 19.30
N ALA A 234 -7.45 -13.26 19.97
CA ALA A 234 -8.47 -14.32 19.94
C ALA A 234 -9.86 -13.91 20.47
N ASN A 235 -9.97 -12.82 21.23
CA ASN A 235 -11.26 -12.27 21.65
C ASN A 235 -12.02 -11.62 20.49
N GLU A 236 -11.31 -11.11 19.49
CA GLU A 236 -11.85 -10.34 18.35
C GLU A 236 -11.78 -11.09 17.03
N TRP A 237 -10.71 -11.84 16.78
CA TRP A 237 -10.45 -12.51 15.50
C TRP A 237 -9.85 -13.91 15.68
N GLU A 238 -10.51 -14.93 15.14
CA GLU A 238 -10.06 -16.32 15.27
C GLU A 238 -9.13 -16.82 14.13
N PRO A 239 -9.36 -16.52 12.83
CA PRO A 239 -8.56 -17.10 11.76
C PRO A 239 -7.28 -16.30 11.48
N TYR A 240 -6.37 -16.29 12.44
CA TYR A 240 -5.11 -15.51 12.45
C TYR A 240 -4.05 -15.92 11.40
N ASN A 241 -4.27 -16.95 10.59
CA ASN A 241 -3.34 -17.34 9.53
C ASN A 241 -4.05 -17.84 8.28
N ALA A 242 -3.32 -17.94 7.17
CA ALA A 242 -3.87 -18.31 5.87
C ALA A 242 -4.60 -19.67 5.88
N THR A 243 -4.14 -20.64 6.66
CA THR A 243 -4.77 -21.97 6.72
C THR A 243 -6.11 -21.92 7.45
N LEU A 244 -6.16 -21.26 8.61
CA LEU A 244 -7.39 -21.08 9.36
C LEU A 244 -8.39 -20.25 8.56
N LEU A 245 -7.94 -19.12 8.00
CA LEU A 245 -8.74 -18.26 7.14
C LEU A 245 -9.38 -19.01 5.98
N GLN A 246 -8.59 -19.79 5.23
CA GLN A 246 -9.11 -20.58 4.10
C GLN A 246 -10.19 -21.59 4.54
N SER A 247 -10.10 -22.11 5.76
CA SER A 247 -11.02 -23.13 6.26
C SER A 247 -12.28 -22.57 6.95
N MET A 248 -12.17 -21.39 7.57
CA MET A 248 -13.22 -20.77 8.37
C MET A 248 -14.00 -19.73 7.57
N ASP A 249 -13.30 -18.80 6.92
CA ASP A 249 -13.88 -17.70 6.16
C ASP A 249 -13.69 -17.88 4.65
N ILE A 250 -14.31 -18.95 4.13
CA ILE A 250 -14.19 -19.35 2.73
C ILE A 250 -14.65 -18.22 1.79
N LEU A 251 -15.66 -17.45 2.19
CA LEU A 251 -16.22 -16.36 1.37
C LEU A 251 -15.20 -15.25 1.18
N MET A 252 -14.63 -14.74 2.27
CA MET A 252 -13.66 -13.66 2.17
C MET A 252 -12.31 -14.14 1.65
N TYR A 253 -11.86 -15.35 2.01
CA TYR A 253 -10.66 -15.96 1.43
C TYR A 253 -10.75 -16.06 -0.10
N THR A 254 -11.88 -16.54 -0.62
CA THR A 254 -12.09 -16.63 -2.08
C THR A 254 -12.09 -15.25 -2.72
N LEU A 255 -12.66 -14.25 -2.02
CA LEU A 255 -12.73 -12.88 -2.52
C LEU A 255 -11.34 -12.23 -2.57
N ILE A 256 -10.56 -12.29 -1.49
CA ILE A 256 -9.24 -11.63 -1.43
C ILE A 256 -8.19 -12.31 -2.30
N THR A 257 -8.32 -13.61 -2.58
CA THR A 257 -7.39 -14.36 -3.45
C THR A 257 -7.79 -14.35 -4.92
N ASP A 258 -8.89 -13.68 -5.27
CA ASP A 258 -9.27 -13.51 -6.66
C ASP A 258 -8.36 -12.47 -7.34
N SER A 259 -7.53 -12.97 -8.26
CA SER A 259 -6.57 -12.18 -9.03
C SER A 259 -7.17 -11.00 -9.82
N GLN A 260 -8.50 -10.94 -9.99
CA GLN A 260 -9.17 -9.81 -10.62
C GLN A 260 -9.06 -8.52 -9.79
N TYR A 261 -8.97 -8.63 -8.46
CA TYR A 261 -9.01 -7.48 -7.54
C TYR A 261 -7.63 -6.99 -7.13
N LYS A 262 -6.56 -7.70 -7.50
CA LYS A 262 -5.16 -7.27 -7.32
C LYS A 262 -4.81 -6.83 -5.89
N LEU A 263 -5.47 -7.43 -4.90
CA LEU A 263 -5.13 -7.21 -3.49
C LEU A 263 -3.72 -7.74 -3.20
N PRO A 264 -2.95 -7.06 -2.34
CA PRO A 264 -1.63 -7.53 -1.94
C PRO A 264 -1.78 -8.82 -1.13
N LEU A 265 -0.95 -9.82 -1.44
CA LEU A 265 -0.94 -11.12 -0.76
C LEU A 265 0.41 -11.41 -0.08
N LEU A 266 1.46 -10.66 -0.41
CA LEU A 266 2.76 -10.72 0.27
C LEU A 266 2.81 -9.66 1.37
N ALA A 267 3.30 -10.06 2.54
CA ALA A 267 3.53 -9.17 3.66
C ALA A 267 4.65 -8.18 3.34
N PRO A 268 4.47 -6.88 3.63
CA PRO A 268 5.58 -5.92 3.56
C PRO A 268 6.71 -6.29 4.54
N ASP A 269 7.95 -6.07 4.13
CA ASP A 269 9.16 -6.21 4.94
C ASP A 269 9.86 -4.87 5.23
N GLY A 270 9.30 -3.77 4.71
CA GLY A 270 9.76 -2.41 4.93
C GLY A 270 10.92 -2.01 4.02
N ASN A 271 11.31 -2.86 3.06
CA ASN A 271 12.33 -2.58 2.06
C ASN A 271 11.65 -2.35 0.70
N TYR A 272 11.90 -1.19 0.10
CA TYR A 272 11.40 -0.91 -1.23
C TYR A 272 12.42 -0.12 -2.03
N CYS A 273 13.05 -0.83 -2.97
CA CYS A 273 14.09 -0.30 -3.85
C CYS A 273 14.02 -1.02 -5.21
N PRO A 274 12.94 -0.80 -5.99
CA PRO A 274 12.78 -1.43 -7.29
C PRO A 274 13.96 -1.07 -8.19
N ASN A 275 14.53 -2.07 -8.86
CA ASN A 275 15.62 -1.84 -9.78
C ASN A 275 15.06 -1.20 -11.07
N PRO A 276 15.52 0.01 -11.48
CA PRO A 276 15.07 0.64 -12.73
C PRO A 276 15.42 -0.15 -14.01
N SER A 277 16.07 -1.31 -13.86
CA SER A 277 16.47 -2.19 -14.96
C SER A 277 15.27 -2.91 -15.61
N ALA A 278 14.06 -2.75 -15.06
CA ALA A 278 12.81 -3.19 -15.66
C ALA A 278 12.09 -2.06 -16.43
N ILE A 279 12.79 -0.98 -16.83
CA ILE A 279 12.46 -0.40 -18.14
C ILE A 279 12.75 -1.55 -19.12
N THR A 280 11.76 -2.38 -19.41
CA THR A 280 11.68 -3.02 -20.71
C THR A 280 11.85 -1.86 -21.67
N GLU A 281 13.05 -1.73 -22.25
CA GLU A 281 13.15 -1.18 -23.57
C GLU A 281 12.03 -1.88 -24.31
N ILE A 282 10.93 -1.16 -24.61
CA ILE A 282 9.89 -1.66 -25.48
C ILE A 282 10.69 -2.21 -26.63
N ASN A 283 10.68 -3.55 -26.77
CA ASN A 283 11.48 -4.24 -27.74
C ASN A 283 10.88 -3.86 -29.08
N THR A 284 11.30 -2.70 -29.56
CA THR A 284 10.88 -2.10 -30.80
C THR A 284 11.66 -2.85 -31.85
N ASN A 285 11.24 -4.08 -32.11
CA ASN A 285 11.33 -4.69 -33.43
C ASN A 285 10.48 -3.87 -34.43
N LYS A 286 10.70 -2.56 -34.45
CA LYS A 286 10.05 -1.62 -35.32
C LYS A 286 10.75 -1.73 -36.66
N LYS A 287 10.03 -2.28 -37.63
CA LYS A 287 10.51 -2.44 -38.99
C LYS A 287 10.21 -1.17 -39.76
N LEU A 288 11.23 -0.58 -40.38
CA LEU A 288 11.06 0.58 -41.24
C LEU A 288 10.11 0.21 -42.40
N ILE A 289 8.98 0.89 -42.49
CA ILE A 289 8.03 0.74 -43.61
C ILE A 289 8.38 1.71 -44.72
N LYS A 290 8.64 2.98 -44.37
CA LYS A 290 8.74 4.06 -45.36
C LYS A 290 9.59 5.22 -44.88
N ILE A 291 10.28 5.88 -45.81
CA ILE A 291 10.90 7.18 -45.58
C ILE A 291 10.21 8.19 -46.49
N VAL A 292 9.75 9.29 -45.92
CA VAL A 292 9.14 10.40 -46.67
C VAL A 292 9.81 11.73 -46.34
N ASP A 293 9.75 12.67 -47.26
CA ASP A 293 10.15 14.06 -47.00
C ASP A 293 9.03 14.85 -46.31
N ALA A 294 9.30 16.12 -45.98
CA ALA A 294 8.33 17.04 -45.38
C ALA A 294 7.06 17.30 -46.22
N LEU A 295 7.05 16.89 -47.50
CA LEU A 295 5.89 16.99 -48.40
C LEU A 295 5.20 15.64 -48.60
N GLY A 296 5.60 14.59 -47.86
CA GLY A 296 5.02 13.25 -47.92
C GLY A 296 5.46 12.42 -49.14
N ARG A 297 6.48 12.88 -49.90
CA ARG A 297 6.99 12.17 -51.07
C ARG A 297 7.99 11.09 -50.64
N ASN A 298 8.05 9.98 -51.38
CA ASN A 298 9.03 8.92 -51.13
C ASN A 298 10.46 9.49 -51.16
N ALA A 299 11.24 9.17 -50.13
CA ALA A 299 12.62 9.60 -50.00
C ALA A 299 13.55 8.41 -49.70
N HIS A 300 14.85 8.63 -49.88
CA HIS A 300 15.89 7.67 -49.51
C HIS A 300 16.74 8.25 -48.37
N GLN A 301 17.48 7.38 -47.66
CA GLN A 301 18.26 7.74 -46.47
C GLN A 301 19.27 8.87 -46.69
N HIS A 302 19.71 9.08 -47.94
CA HIS A 302 20.73 10.07 -48.32
C HIS A 302 20.16 11.35 -48.93
N ASN A 303 18.83 11.53 -48.95
CA ASN A 303 18.25 12.76 -49.48
C ASN A 303 18.50 13.93 -48.53
N ASN A 304 19.08 15.02 -49.02
CA ASN A 304 19.23 16.25 -48.24
C ASN A 304 17.88 16.83 -47.86
N GLY A 305 17.72 17.18 -46.58
CA GLY A 305 16.53 17.79 -46.03
C GLY A 305 15.94 17.02 -44.85
N LEU A 306 14.70 17.39 -44.51
CA LEU A 306 13.96 16.81 -43.41
C LEU A 306 13.25 15.52 -43.86
N LEU A 307 13.57 14.40 -43.21
CA LEU A 307 13.04 13.07 -43.49
C LEU A 307 12.27 12.52 -42.30
N PHE A 308 11.20 11.78 -42.59
CA PHE A 308 10.36 11.08 -41.63
C PHE A 308 10.41 9.57 -41.91
N TYR A 309 10.85 8.80 -40.93
CA TYR A 309 10.97 7.35 -40.96
C TYR A 309 9.75 6.77 -40.25
N ILE A 310 8.90 6.09 -41.01
CA ILE A 310 7.63 5.53 -40.53
C ILE A 310 7.82 4.04 -40.30
N TYR A 311 7.46 3.58 -39.10
CA TYR A 311 7.62 2.20 -38.67
C TYR A 311 6.28 1.45 -38.61
N ASN A 312 6.34 0.12 -38.55
CA ASN A 312 5.16 -0.76 -38.52
C ASN A 312 4.34 -0.71 -37.22
N ASP A 313 4.91 -0.17 -36.16
CA ASP A 313 4.23 0.11 -34.89
C ASP A 313 3.52 1.48 -34.87
N GLY A 314 3.55 2.21 -35.99
CA GLY A 314 2.95 3.55 -36.10
C GLY A 314 3.85 4.68 -35.58
N SER A 315 5.04 4.37 -35.05
CA SER A 315 5.99 5.39 -34.63
C SER A 315 6.62 6.11 -35.84
N VAL A 316 7.00 7.38 -35.65
CA VAL A 316 7.64 8.21 -36.66
C VAL A 316 8.91 8.84 -36.09
N GLU A 317 10.04 8.62 -36.74
CA GLU A 317 11.33 9.22 -36.39
C GLU A 317 11.71 10.32 -37.40
N LYS A 318 12.10 11.48 -36.87
CA LYS A 318 12.47 12.66 -37.65
C LYS A 318 13.99 12.75 -37.79
N LYS A 319 14.53 12.79 -39.02
CA LYS A 319 15.98 12.99 -39.28
C LYS A 319 16.21 14.17 -40.21
N VAL A 320 17.19 15.00 -39.89
CA VAL A 320 17.66 16.07 -40.78
C VAL A 320 18.98 15.62 -41.39
N VAL A 321 19.02 15.44 -42.71
CA VAL A 321 20.22 15.05 -43.43
C VAL A 321 20.76 16.27 -44.17
N ILE A 322 22.00 16.64 -43.87
CA ILE A 322 22.73 17.73 -44.52
C ILE A 322 24.07 17.14 -44.97
N GLN A 323 24.22 16.91 -46.28
CA GLN A 323 25.53 16.78 -46.94
C GLN A 323 26.12 18.15 -47.24
#